data_AF-A0A811GEM4-F1
#
_entry.id   AF-A0A811GEM4-F1
#
_cell.length_a   1.000
_cell.length_b   1.000
_cell.length_c   1.000
_cell.angle_alpha   90.00
_cell.angle_beta   90.00
_cell.angle_gamma   90.00
#
_symmetry.space_group_name_H-M   'P 1'
#
loop_
_entity.id
_entity.type
_entity.pdbx_description
1 polymer ?
#
loop_
_entity_poly.entity_id
_entity_poly.type
_entity_poly.pdbx_seq_one_letter_code
_entity_poly.pdbx_strand_id
1 'polypeptide(L)'
;MPSQKPRVALTLPDDLNEIFDRIAAFQGVPKTKVIVELLEAYKSVLKETLDAIEKIENDRENAQQIAKEFGQNLLLDAQVMMGTISQEVKDL
;
A
#
# COMPACT_ATOMS: atom_id res chain seq x y z
N MET A 1 12.32 -18.89 20.76
CA MET A 1 12.95 -17.57 20.53
C MET A 1 11.85 -16.62 20.07
N PRO A 2 11.71 -15.41 20.62
CA PRO A 2 10.75 -14.47 20.08
C PRO A 2 11.20 -14.18 18.64
N SER A 3 10.32 -14.40 17.66
CA SER A 3 10.66 -14.18 16.25
C SER A 3 11.07 -12.72 16.09
N GLN A 4 12.37 -12.44 15.90
CA GLN A 4 12.79 -11.10 15.51
C GLN A 4 12.31 -10.88 14.09
N LYS A 5 11.19 -10.17 13.95
CA LYS A 5 10.75 -9.65 12.66
C LYS A 5 11.92 -8.84 12.07
N PRO A 6 12.22 -8.96 10.77
CA PRO A 6 13.28 -8.19 10.12
C PRO A 6 13.07 -6.69 10.36
N ARG A 7 14.15 -5.97 10.68
CA ARG A 7 14.12 -4.51 10.85
C ARG A 7 14.39 -3.85 9.51
N VAL A 8 13.58 -2.85 9.17
CA VAL A 8 13.80 -1.99 8.00
C VAL A 8 14.18 -0.60 8.51
N ALA A 9 15.37 -0.11 8.13
CA ALA A 9 15.76 1.27 8.39
C ALA A 9 15.18 2.16 7.30
N LEU A 10 14.28 3.07 7.68
CA LEU A 10 13.60 3.98 6.76
C LEU A 10 14.10 5.41 7.03
N THR A 11 14.54 6.09 5.97
CA THR A 11 14.77 7.53 5.98
C THR A 11 13.67 8.17 5.14
N LEU A 12 12.86 9.03 5.77
CA LEU A 12 11.77 9.71 5.10
C LEU A 12 12.23 11.08 4.61
N PRO A 13 11.85 11.51 3.40
CA PRO A 13 11.94 12.91 2.98
C PRO A 13 11.22 13.83 3.98
N ASP A 14 11.68 15.07 4.11
CA ASP A 14 11.21 16.00 5.15
C ASP A 14 9.70 16.25 5.09
N ASP A 15 9.15 16.43 3.89
CA ASP A 15 7.73 16.66 3.63
C ASP A 15 6.87 15.44 4.03
N LEU A 16 7.30 14.24 3.67
CA LEU A 16 6.62 13.01 4.04
C LEU A 16 6.72 12.75 5.55
N ASN A 17 7.87 13.06 6.14
CA ASN A 17 8.09 12.93 7.57
C ASN A 17 7.12 13.82 8.37
N GLU A 18 6.93 15.08 7.95
CA GLU A 18 6.02 16.02 8.59
C GLU A 18 4.56 15.52 8.58
N ILE A 19 4.11 14.96 7.45
CA ILE A 19 2.77 14.38 7.33
C ILE A 19 2.55 13.29 8.39
N PHE A 20 3.48 12.33 8.48
CA PHE A 20 3.35 11.24 9.44
C PHE A 20 3.49 11.70 10.89
N ASP A 21 4.33 12.70 11.18
CA ASP A 21 4.44 13.27 12.52
C ASP A 21 3.11 13.90 12.98
N ARG A 22 2.43 14.62 12.09
CA ARG A 22 1.12 15.24 12.40
C ARG A 22 0.02 14.21 12.59
N ILE A 23 -0.06 13.20 11.71
CA ILE A 23 -1.05 12.11 11.84
C ILE A 23 -0.85 11.38 13.17
N ALA A 24 0.40 11.04 13.50
CA ALA A 24 0.75 10.37 14.75
C ALA A 24 0.35 11.20 15.98
N ALA A 25 0.60 12.51 15.95
CA ALA A 25 0.21 13.43 17.01
C ALA A 25 -1.31 13.49 17.20
N PHE A 26 -2.09 13.57 16.12
CA PHE A 26 -3.56 13.58 16.21
C PHE A 26 -4.13 12.26 16.73
N GLN A 27 -3.54 11.13 16.35
CA GLN A 27 -3.98 9.80 16.79
C GLN A 27 -3.45 9.41 18.18
N GLY A 28 -2.47 10.15 18.72
CA GLY A 28 -1.84 9.84 20.01
C GLY A 28 -1.03 8.54 19.99
N VAL A 29 -0.48 8.15 18.83
CA VAL A 29 0.29 6.91 18.66
C VAL A 29 1.70 7.19 18.13
N PRO A 30 2.66 6.26 18.28
CA PRO A 30 3.98 6.43 17.68
C PRO A 30 3.91 6.49 16.14
N LYS A 31 4.67 7.39 15.51
CA LYS A 31 4.78 7.51 14.05
C LYS A 31 5.07 6.18 13.35
N THR A 32 5.94 5.36 13.91
CA THR A 32 6.27 4.03 13.36
C THR A 32 5.06 3.12 13.28
N LYS A 33 4.10 3.23 14.22
CA LYS A 33 2.86 2.45 14.18
C LYS A 33 2.01 2.84 12.98
N VAL A 34 1.82 4.15 12.74
CA VAL A 34 1.09 4.67 11.57
C VAL A 34 1.70 4.15 10.27
N ILE A 35 3.03 4.22 10.13
CA ILE A 35 3.73 3.76 8.93
C ILE A 35 3.54 2.24 8.73
N VAL A 36 3.69 1.44 9.79
CA VAL A 36 3.53 -0.02 9.70
C VAL A 36 2.09 -0.38 9.35
N GLU A 37 1.09 0.22 9.99
CA GLU A 37 -0.32 -0.03 9.70
C GLU A 37 -0.68 0.35 8.26
N LEU A 38 -0.14 1.46 7.74
CA LEU A 38 -0.29 1.83 6.34
C LEU A 38 0.33 0.76 5.43
N LEU A 39 1.56 0.33 5.68
CA LEU A 39 2.21 -0.70 4.87
C LEU A 39 1.47 -2.06 4.94
N GLU A 40 0.88 -2.39 6.10
CA GLU A 40 0.05 -3.58 6.26
C GLU A 40 -1.26 -3.47 5.46
N ALA A 41 -1.89 -2.29 5.43
CA ALA A 41 -3.07 -2.03 4.59
C ALA A 41 -2.76 -2.17 3.10
N TYR A 42 -1.55 -1.77 2.67
CA TYR A 42 -1.09 -1.91 1.29
C TYR A 42 -0.59 -3.31 0.93
N LYS A 43 -0.58 -4.27 1.86
CA LYS A 43 0.01 -5.60 1.64
C LYS A 43 -0.58 -6.34 0.42
N SER A 44 -1.89 -6.26 0.19
CA SER A 44 -2.54 -6.92 -0.96
C SER A 44 -2.07 -6.31 -2.28
N VAL A 45 -2.03 -4.98 -2.37
CA VAL A 45 -1.55 -4.25 -3.55
C VAL A 45 -0.08 -4.58 -3.82
N LEU A 46 0.77 -4.61 -2.79
CA LEU A 46 2.18 -4.96 -2.93
C LEU A 46 2.36 -6.40 -3.41
N LYS A 47 1.51 -7.33 -2.95
CA LYS A 47 1.52 -8.72 -3.39
C LYS A 47 1.13 -8.85 -4.86
N GLU A 48 0.05 -8.21 -5.29
CA GLU A 48 -0.37 -8.22 -6.70
C GLU A 48 0.68 -7.59 -7.62
N THR A 49 1.32 -6.53 -7.14
CA THR A 49 2.45 -5.90 -7.85
C THR A 49 3.60 -6.89 -8.02
N LEU A 50 3.97 -7.61 -6.96
CA LEU A 50 5.01 -8.65 -7.01
C LEU A 50 4.61 -9.77 -7.99
N ASP A 51 3.39 -10.29 -7.87
CA ASP A 51 2.87 -11.36 -8.72
C ASP A 51 2.88 -10.94 -10.21
N ALA A 52 2.56 -9.68 -10.53
CA ALA A 52 2.63 -9.15 -11.88
C ALA A 52 4.07 -9.07 -12.39
N ILE A 53 5.01 -8.58 -11.58
CA ILE A 53 6.44 -8.53 -11.93
C ILE A 53 6.98 -9.93 -12.19
N GLU A 54 6.69 -10.89 -11.31
CA GLU A 54 7.12 -12.28 -11.47
C GLU A 54 6.53 -12.91 -12.75
N LYS A 55 5.27 -12.64 -13.08
CA LYS A 55 4.67 -13.10 -14.34
C LYS A 55 5.37 -12.49 -15.56
N ILE A 56 5.67 -11.20 -15.54
CA ILE A 56 6.38 -10.52 -16.64
C ILE A 56 7.78 -11.10 -16.83
N GLU A 57 8.51 -11.37 -15.74
CA GLU A 57 9.84 -11.98 -15.82
C GLU A 57 9.80 -13.39 -16.42
N ASN A 58 8.77 -14.17 -16.08
CA ASN A 58 8.59 -15.54 -16.58
C ASN A 58 7.96 -15.61 -18.00
N ASP A 59 7.22 -14.58 -18.41
CA ASP A 59 6.56 -14.47 -19.72
C ASP A 59 6.75 -13.07 -20.32
N ARG A 60 7.98 -12.84 -20.80
CA ARG A 60 8.40 -11.55 -21.36
C ARG A 60 7.69 -11.20 -22.67
N GLU A 61 7.22 -12.19 -23.42
CA GLU A 61 6.51 -11.96 -24.69
C GLU A 61 5.15 -11.32 -24.44
N ASN A 62 4.48 -11.68 -23.33
CA ASN A 62 3.18 -11.14 -22.95
C ASN A 62 3.27 -10.00 -21.91
N ALA A 63 4.46 -9.45 -21.66
CA ALA A 63 4.70 -8.45 -20.63
C ALA A 63 3.73 -7.25 -20.68
N GLN A 64 3.44 -6.75 -21.89
CA GLN A 64 2.51 -5.62 -22.08
C GLN A 64 1.06 -5.99 -21.70
N GLN A 65 0.62 -7.20 -22.01
CA GLN A 65 -0.71 -7.67 -21.65
C GLN A 65 -0.82 -7.83 -20.13
N ILE A 66 0.18 -8.45 -19.50
CA ILE A 66 0.21 -8.67 -18.05
C ILE A 66 0.21 -7.32 -17.30
N ALA A 67 1.01 -6.35 -17.75
CA ALA A 67 1.03 -5.00 -17.19
C ALA A 67 -0.33 -4.29 -17.34
N LYS A 68 -1.01 -4.50 -18.47
CA LYS A 68 -2.34 -3.93 -18.72
C LYS A 68 -3.40 -4.54 -17.80
N GLU A 69 -3.40 -5.85 -17.63
CA GLU A 69 -4.33 -6.55 -16.73
C GLU A 69 -4.11 -6.12 -15.27
N PHE A 70 -2.85 -6.04 -14.83
CA PHE A 70 -2.50 -5.50 -13.52
C PHE A 70 -3.01 -4.07 -13.31
N GLY A 71 -2.75 -3.17 -14.27
CA GLY A 71 -3.22 -1.78 -14.19
C GLY A 71 -4.75 -1.68 -14.16
N GLN A 72 -5.45 -2.54 -14.90
CA GLN A 72 -6.92 -2.60 -14.87
C GLN A 72 -7.44 -3.06 -13.51
N ASN A 73 -6.85 -4.10 -12.92
CA ASN A 73 -7.26 -4.60 -11.60
C ASN A 73 -7.06 -3.54 -10.52
N LEU A 74 -5.89 -2.87 -10.50
CA LEU A 74 -5.65 -1.77 -9.55
C LEU A 74 -6.68 -0.64 -9.66
N LEU A 75 -7.08 -0.28 -10.89
CA LEU A 75 -8.10 0.77 -11.10
C LEU A 75 -9.48 0.33 -10.59
N LEU A 76 -9.84 -0.93 -10.80
CA LEU A 76 -11.10 -1.48 -10.28
C LEU A 76 -11.11 -1.49 -8.75
N ASP A 77 -10.03 -1.92 -8.12
CA ASP A 77 -9.90 -1.93 -6.66
C ASP A 77 -9.96 -0.52 -6.07
N ALA A 78 -9.32 0.45 -6.72
CA ALA A 78 -9.40 1.86 -6.33
C ALA A 78 -10.84 2.39 -6.44
N GLN A 79 -11.59 2.02 -7.49
CA GLN A 79 -12.99 2.41 -7.65
C GLN A 79 -13.88 1.81 -6.56
N VAL A 80 -13.68 0.54 -6.22
CA VAL A 80 -14.40 -0.12 -5.11
C VAL A 80 -14.12 0.60 -3.80
N MET A 81 -12.84 0.86 -3.49
CA MET A 81 -12.45 1.58 -2.27
C MET A 81 -13.07 2.98 -2.19
N MET A 82 -13.03 3.76 -3.27
CA MET A 82 -13.66 5.08 -3.31
C MET A 82 -15.18 5.00 -3.14
N GLY A 83 -15.81 3.96 -3.69
CA GLY A 83 -17.24 3.69 -3.50
C GLY A 83 -17.59 3.46 -2.04
N THR A 84 -16.81 2.61 -1.34
CA THR A 84 -16.98 2.35 0.10
C THR A 84 -16.81 3.62 0.93
N ILE A 85 -15.74 4.39 0.70
CA ILE A 85 -15.51 5.65 1.42
C ILE A 85 -16.66 6.64 1.19
N SER A 86 -17.13 6.75 -0.05
CA SER A 86 -18.24 7.64 -0.39
C SER A 86 -19.54 7.25 0.32
N GLN A 87 -19.75 5.96 0.54
CA GLN A 87 -20.91 5.45 1.27
C GLN A 87 -20.79 5.75 2.78
N GLU A 88 -19.63 5.47 3.38
CA GLU A 88 -19.35 5.77 4.78
C GLU A 88 -19.51 7.27 5.08
N VAL A 89 -19.05 8.15 4.19
CA VAL A 89 -19.21 9.61 4.34
C VAL A 89 -20.67 10.06 4.23
N LYS A 90 -21.50 9.41 3.42
CA LYS A 90 -22.94 9.71 3.36
C LYS A 90 -23.69 9.28 4.62
N ASP A 91 -23.17 8.25 5.30
CA ASP A 91 -23.78 7.66 6.49
C ASP A 91 -23.33 8.37 7.80
N LEU A 92 -22.44 9.38 7.70
CA LEU A 92 -22.07 10.32 8.77
C LEU A 92 -23.04 11.50 8.87
#